data_AF-A0A354TPP7-F1
#
_entry.id   AF-A0A354TPP7-F1
#
_cell.length_a   1.000
_cell.length_b   1.000
_cell.length_c   1.000
_cell.angle_alpha   90.00
_cell.angle_beta   90.00
_cell.angle_gamma   90.00
#
_symmetry.space_group_name_H-M   'P 1'
#
loop_
_entity.id
_entity.type
_entity.pdbx_description
1 polymer ?
#
loop_
_entity_poly.entity_id
_entity_poly.type
_entity_poly.pdbx_seq_one_letter_code
_entity_poly.pdbx_strand_id
1 'polypeptide(L)'
;LSQASNWNAGWNHSHTYEDGYQPLIPANTTIILTAWYDNSANNPLNPDPDQWVGAGQRTTDEMSHAWIAVTHLDDEGFERMLAEREERDRRTFAGSGGDE
;
A
#
# COMPACT_ATOMS: atom_id res chain seq x y z
N LEU A 1 5.29 6.79 1.55
CA LEU A 1 4.04 6.46 0.83
C LEU A 1 4.06 4.96 0.56
N SER A 2 3.00 4.21 0.89
CA SER A 2 2.92 2.77 0.55
C SER A 2 2.37 2.62 -0.86
N GLN A 3 3.07 1.88 -1.73
CA GLN A 3 2.71 1.71 -3.14
C GLN A 3 3.19 0.36 -3.66
N ALA A 4 2.34 -0.33 -4.41
CA ALA A 4 2.75 -1.43 -5.29
C ALA A 4 2.95 -0.86 -6.70
N SER A 5 4.20 -0.60 -7.08
CA SER A 5 4.55 -0.14 -8.43
C SER A 5 4.66 -1.32 -9.40
N ASN A 6 4.42 -1.07 -10.69
CA ASN A 6 4.49 -2.09 -11.75
C ASN A 6 3.54 -3.28 -11.49
N TRP A 7 2.37 -2.99 -10.93
CA TRP A 7 1.32 -3.97 -10.68
C TRP A 7 0.81 -4.59 -11.98
N ASN A 8 0.55 -5.90 -11.96
CA ASN A 8 0.00 -6.65 -13.08
C ASN A 8 -1.22 -7.46 -12.60
N ALA A 9 -2.40 -7.15 -13.13
CA ALA A 9 -3.66 -7.79 -12.75
C ALA A 9 -3.75 -9.29 -13.14
N GLY A 10 -2.84 -9.79 -13.99
CA GLY A 10 -2.74 -11.21 -14.34
C GLY A 10 -2.28 -12.10 -13.18
N TRP A 11 -1.68 -11.52 -12.13
CA TRP A 11 -1.30 -12.24 -10.91
C TRP A 11 -1.64 -11.46 -9.65
N ASN A 12 -2.69 -11.89 -8.96
CA ASN A 12 -3.15 -11.25 -7.73
C ASN A 12 -2.49 -11.91 -6.51
N HIS A 13 -1.68 -11.16 -5.77
CA HIS A 13 -1.03 -11.64 -4.55
C HIS A 13 -1.11 -10.63 -3.41
N SER A 14 -0.97 -11.11 -2.18
CA SER A 14 -0.89 -10.24 -1.00
C SER A 14 0.46 -9.53 -0.94
N HIS A 15 0.43 -8.20 -0.79
CA HIS A 15 1.61 -7.41 -0.49
C HIS A 15 1.64 -7.10 1.00
N THR A 16 2.48 -7.81 1.75
CA THR A 16 2.60 -7.66 3.20
C THR A 16 3.79 -6.78 3.55
N TYR A 17 3.63 -5.92 4.55
CA TYR A 17 4.78 -5.24 5.15
C TYR A 17 5.66 -6.22 5.90
N GLU A 18 6.95 -5.92 5.94
CA GLU A 18 7.87 -6.54 6.88
C GLU A 18 7.47 -6.23 8.33
N ASP A 19 7.80 -7.15 9.24
CA ASP A 19 7.50 -7.02 10.66
C ASP A 19 8.06 -5.73 11.25
N GLY A 20 7.19 -4.97 11.92
CA GLY A 20 7.51 -3.66 12.52
C GLY A 20 7.39 -2.49 11.56
N TYR A 21 7.21 -2.73 10.26
CA TYR A 21 7.05 -1.67 9.24
C TYR A 21 5.60 -1.50 8.76
N GLN A 22 4.64 -2.27 9.29
CA GLN A 22 3.20 -2.03 9.08
C GLN A 22 2.84 -0.63 9.59
N PRO A 23 2.07 0.22 8.91
CA PRO A 23 1.69 1.53 9.45
C PRO A 23 0.89 1.42 10.76
N LEU A 24 1.22 2.24 11.76
CA LEU A 24 0.33 2.51 12.89
C LEU A 24 -0.64 3.61 12.48
N ILE A 25 -1.94 3.37 12.65
CA ILE A 25 -3.00 4.24 12.17
C ILE A 25 -3.78 4.73 13.39
N PRO A 26 -3.58 6.00 13.83
CA PRO A 26 -4.33 6.57 14.94
C PRO A 26 -5.83 6.64 14.65
N ALA A 27 -6.63 6.71 15.72
CA ALA A 27 -8.06 7.00 15.60
C ALA A 27 -8.30 8.28 14.79
N ASN A 28 -9.40 8.30 14.03
CA ASN A 28 -9.78 9.41 13.13
C ASN A 28 -8.85 9.63 11.92
N THR A 29 -7.99 8.68 11.59
CA THR A 29 -7.23 8.71 10.33
C THR A 29 -8.11 8.38 9.13
N THR A 30 -7.95 9.11 8.03
CA THR A 30 -8.55 8.77 6.73
C THR A 30 -7.53 8.05 5.86
N ILE A 31 -7.91 6.87 5.33
CA ILE A 31 -7.10 6.15 4.35
C ILE A 31 -7.55 6.57 2.95
N ILE A 32 -6.62 7.08 2.14
CA ILE A 32 -6.86 7.42 0.73
C ILE A 32 -6.21 6.35 -0.13
N LEU A 33 -7.02 5.71 -0.97
CA LEU A 33 -6.55 4.75 -1.98
C LEU A 33 -6.58 5.41 -3.34
N THR A 34 -5.49 5.27 -4.09
CA THR A 34 -5.37 5.77 -5.46
C THR A 34 -4.97 4.61 -6.35
N ALA A 35 -5.70 4.44 -7.45
CA ALA A 35 -5.40 3.46 -8.48
C ALA A 35 -5.09 4.17 -9.79
N TRP A 36 -4.19 3.59 -10.57
CA TRP A 36 -3.79 4.07 -11.88
C TRP A 36 -4.16 3.05 -12.93
N TYR A 37 -4.79 3.52 -14.01
CA TYR A 37 -5.14 2.74 -15.18
C TYR A 37 -4.28 3.25 -16.35
N ASP A 38 -3.53 2.36 -16.98
CA ASP A 38 -2.72 2.68 -18.15
C ASP A 38 -3.47 2.36 -19.44
N ASN A 39 -4.13 3.39 -19.97
CA ASN A 39 -4.86 3.30 -21.24
C ASN A 39 -3.98 3.66 -22.45
N SER A 40 -2.65 3.72 -22.31
CA SER A 40 -1.78 4.05 -23.44
C SER A 40 -1.78 2.94 -24.51
N ALA A 41 -1.60 3.32 -25.77
CA ALA A 41 -1.48 2.38 -26.89
C ALA A 41 -0.25 1.45 -26.81
N ASN A 42 0.68 1.71 -25.87
CA ASN A 42 1.86 0.89 -25.65
C ASN A 42 1.65 -0.20 -24.60
N ASN A 43 0.50 -0.23 -23.90
CA ASN A 43 0.19 -1.25 -22.92
C ASN A 43 -0.40 -2.49 -23.62
N PRO A 44 0.34 -3.61 -23.77
CA PRO A 44 -0.18 -4.81 -24.45
C PRO A 44 -1.32 -5.49 -23.69
N LEU A 45 -1.57 -5.12 -22.43
CA LEU A 45 -2.69 -5.62 -21.64
C LEU A 45 -3.98 -4.81 -21.88
N ASN A 46 -3.90 -3.66 -22.57
CA ASN A 46 -5.05 -2.90 -22.99
C ASN A 46 -5.37 -3.19 -24.47
N PRO A 47 -6.41 -4.00 -24.78
CA PRO A 47 -6.71 -4.42 -26.14
C PRO A 47 -7.25 -3.28 -27.03
N ASP A 48 -7.84 -2.23 -26.46
CA ASP A 48 -8.37 -1.07 -27.19
C ASP A 48 -8.18 0.23 -26.38
N PRO A 49 -7.11 1.01 -26.64
CA PRO A 49 -6.82 2.24 -25.91
C PRO A 49 -7.80 3.39 -26.19
N ASP A 50 -8.59 3.30 -27.26
CA ASP A 50 -9.56 4.35 -27.62
C ASP A 50 -10.96 4.05 -27.03
N GLN A 51 -11.17 2.87 -26.44
CA GLN A 51 -12.42 2.50 -25.82
C GLN A 51 -12.59 3.18 -24.46
N TRP A 52 -13.74 3.82 -24.24
CA TRP A 52 -14.14 4.24 -22.90
C TRP A 52 -14.56 3.01 -22.06
N VAL A 53 -13.86 2.77 -20.95
CA VAL A 53 -14.19 1.70 -20.00
C VAL A 53 -14.61 2.31 -18.66
N GLY A 54 -15.72 1.81 -18.11
CA GLY A 54 -16.24 2.23 -16.81
C GLY A 54 -16.02 1.17 -15.74
N ALA A 55 -16.25 1.56 -14.48
CA ALA A 55 -16.25 0.61 -13.37
C ALA A 55 -17.45 -0.35 -13.46
N GLY A 56 -17.24 -1.63 -13.14
CA GLY A 56 -18.30 -2.63 -13.17
C GLY A 56 -17.87 -4.01 -12.68
N GLN A 57 -18.61 -5.04 -13.07
CA GLN A 57 -18.38 -6.43 -12.63
C GLN A 57 -18.23 -7.39 -13.82
N ARG A 58 -18.43 -6.93 -15.05
CA ARG A 58 -18.22 -7.74 -16.24
C ARG A 58 -16.72 -7.79 -16.53
N THR A 59 -16.31 -8.79 -17.28
CA THR A 59 -14.92 -8.94 -17.74
C THR A 59 -14.42 -7.75 -18.56
N THR A 60 -15.33 -7.02 -19.22
CA THR A 60 -15.03 -5.82 -20.00
C THR A 60 -15.11 -4.52 -19.21
N ASP A 61 -15.50 -4.55 -17.94
CA ASP A 61 -15.53 -3.38 -17.06
C ASP A 61 -14.23 -3.33 -16.22
N GLU A 62 -13.85 -2.13 -15.78
CA GLU A 62 -12.72 -1.94 -14.88
C GLU A 62 -13.09 -2.17 -13.41
N MET A 63 -12.10 -2.56 -12.60
CA MET A 63 -12.21 -2.66 -11.15
C MET A 63 -10.96 -2.12 -10.47
N SER A 64 -11.12 -1.49 -9.31
CA SER A 64 -10.01 -1.24 -8.38
C SER A 64 -10.48 -1.57 -6.98
N HIS A 65 -9.82 -2.57 -6.38
CA HIS A 65 -10.09 -2.98 -5.01
C HIS A 65 -8.76 -3.15 -4.28
N ALA A 66 -8.71 -2.66 -3.05
CA ALA A 66 -7.64 -2.99 -2.11
C ALA A 66 -8.23 -3.80 -0.97
N TRP A 67 -7.73 -5.02 -0.78
CA TRP A 67 -8.07 -5.82 0.38
C TRP A 67 -7.04 -5.55 1.48
N ILE A 68 -7.46 -4.89 2.55
CA ILE A 68 -6.57 -4.43 3.62
C ILE A 68 -6.89 -5.20 4.89
N ALA A 69 -5.93 -6.00 5.37
CA ALA A 69 -6.01 -6.61 6.68
C ALA A 69 -5.60 -5.60 7.76
N VAL A 70 -6.39 -5.50 8.84
CA VAL A 70 -6.16 -4.56 9.94
C VAL A 70 -6.24 -5.31 11.27
N THR A 71 -5.29 -5.04 12.15
CA THR A 71 -5.34 -5.44 13.57
C THR A 71 -5.75 -4.23 14.39
N HIS A 72 -6.78 -4.37 15.20
CA HIS A 72 -7.22 -3.31 16.10
C HIS A 72 -6.38 -3.36 17.39
N LEU A 73 -5.96 -2.19 17.85
CA LEU A 73 -5.22 -2.00 19.09
C LEU A 73 -6.07 -1.15 20.04
N ASP A 74 -5.91 -1.38 21.33
CA ASP A 74 -6.29 -0.41 22.35
C ASP A 74 -5.20 0.67 22.48
N ASP A 75 -5.49 1.71 23.27
CA ASP A 75 -4.57 2.83 23.46
C ASP A 75 -3.23 2.36 24.04
N GLU A 76 -3.24 1.44 25.01
CA GLU A 76 -2.00 0.91 25.60
C GLU A 76 -1.16 0.15 24.57
N GLY A 77 -1.78 -0.71 23.76
CA GLY A 77 -1.10 -1.45 22.70
C GLY A 77 -0.55 -0.55 21.60
N PHE A 78 -1.29 0.50 21.24
CA PHE A 78 -0.84 1.50 20.27
C PHE A 78 0.38 2.27 20.78
N GLU A 79 0.31 2.83 21.98
CA GLU A 79 1.41 3.60 22.59
C GLU A 79 2.67 2.75 22.78
N ARG A 80 2.51 1.49 23.20
CA ARG A 80 3.63 0.55 23.31
C ARG A 80 4.32 0.34 21.96
N MET A 81 3.56 0.04 20.90
CA MET A 81 4.12 -0.18 19.57
C MET A 81 4.75 1.10 18.99
N LEU A 82 4.19 2.26 19.30
CA LEU A 82 4.75 3.54 18.88
C LEU A 82 6.13 3.76 19.52
N ALA A 83 6.25 3.58 20.84
CA ALA A 83 7.51 3.72 21.56
C ALA A 83 8.57 2.72 21.07
N GLU A 84 8.19 1.46 20.80
CA GLU A 84 9.10 0.44 20.25
C GLU A 84 9.67 0.86 18.88
N ARG A 85 8.86 1.49 18.04
CA ARG A 85 9.28 1.97 16.72
C ARG A 85 10.18 3.20 16.80
N GLU A 86 9.85 4.15 17.67
CA GLU A 86 10.69 5.33 17.90
C GLU A 86 12.09 4.94 18.40
N GLU A 87 12.18 3.96 19.30
CA GLU A 87 13.47 3.46 19.79
C GLU A 87 14.26 2.76 18.69
N ARG A 88 13.60 1.91 17.88
CA ARG A 88 14.22 1.28 16.72
C ARG A 88 14.79 2.31 15.76
N ASP A 89 14.00 3.32 15.40
CA ASP A 89 14.38 4.36 14.42
C ASP A 89 15.52 5.24 14.96
N ARG A 90 15.54 5.51 16.27
CA ARG A 90 16.65 6.19 16.94
C ARG A 90 17.94 5.37 16.89
N ARG A 91 17.83 4.05 17.12
CA ARG A 91 18.97 3.13 17.10
C ARG A 91 19.57 2.98 15.70
N THR A 92 18.73 2.88 14.67
CA THR A 92 19.21 2.85 13.28
C THR A 92 19.91 4.15 12.90
N PHE A 93 19.37 5.30 13.32
CA PHE A 93 20.01 6.60 13.08
C PHE A 93 21.38 6.72 13.75
N ALA A 94 21.50 6.33 15.03
CA ALA A 94 22.77 6.40 15.76
C ALA A 94 23.87 5.47 15.19
N GLY A 95 23.49 4.34 14.59
CA GLY A 95 24.44 3.42 13.94
C GLY A 95 24.97 3.93 12.59
N SER A 96 24.24 4.81 11.91
CA SER A 96 24.62 5.34 10.59
C SER A 96 25.62 6.50 10.62
N GLY A 97 25.86 7.10 11.79
CA GLY A 97 26.79 8.23 11.98
C GLY A 97 28.17 7.86 12.53
N GLY A 98 28.53 6.57 12.57
CA GLY A 98 29.77 6.07 13.15
C GLY A 98 30.88 5.68 12.17
N ASP A 99 30.64 5.80 10.86
CA ASP A 99 31.56 5.38 9.79
C ASP A 99 32.12 6.58 8.98
N GLU A 100 32.66 7.60 9.67
CA GLU A 100 33.57 8.61 9.09
C GLU A 100 34.96 8.55 9.73
#